data_AF-A0A923LGC7-F1
#
_entry.id   AF-A0A923LGC7-F1
#
_cell.length_a   1.000
_cell.length_b   1.000
_cell.length_c   1.000
_cell.angle_alpha   90.00
_cell.angle_beta   90.00
_cell.angle_gamma   90.00
#
_symmetry.space_group_name_H-M   'P 1'
#
loop_
_entity.id
_entity.type
_entity.pdbx_description
1 polymer ?
#
loop_
_entity_poly.entity_id
_entity_poly.type
_entity_poly.pdbx_seq_one_letter_code
_entity_poly.pdbx_strand_id
1 'polypeptide(L)' 'MSVPSVFVAKERLKNLLNADRMQCTPDACERLSSDLYHTVSKYMEIKPENFNIQITRTDIHIKYTGENH' A
#
# COMPACT_ATOMS: atom_id res chain seq x y z
N MET A 1 -32.58 8.33 -4.63
CA MET A 1 -31.92 9.66 -4.68
C MET A 1 -30.88 9.62 -5.79
N SER A 2 -30.96 10.53 -6.77
CA SER A 2 -29.98 10.62 -7.85
C SER A 2 -28.68 11.21 -7.30
N VAL A 3 -27.60 10.45 -7.35
CA VAL A 3 -26.27 10.96 -7.03
C VAL A 3 -25.94 12.09 -8.01
N PRO A 4 -25.51 13.29 -7.56
CA PRO A 4 -25.19 14.37 -8.47
C PRO A 4 -24.11 13.93 -9.45
N SER A 5 -24.39 14.02 -10.75
CA SER A 5 -23.48 13.58 -11.83
C SER A 5 -22.07 14.19 -11.71
N VAL A 6 -21.99 15.40 -11.16
CA VAL A 6 -20.75 16.13 -10.87
C VAL A 6 -19.91 15.46 -9.77
N PHE A 7 -20.53 14.94 -8.71
CA PHE A 7 -19.83 14.27 -7.62
C PHE A 7 -19.17 12.97 -8.11
N VAL A 8 -19.91 12.22 -8.92
CA VAL A 8 -19.44 10.97 -9.52
C VAL A 8 -18.29 11.22 -10.50
N ALA A 9 -18.37 12.28 -11.31
CA ALA A 9 -17.29 12.64 -12.23
C ALA A 9 -16.01 13.08 -11.49
N LYS A 10 -16.15 13.82 -10.39
CA LYS A 10 -15.02 14.32 -9.59
C LYS A 10 -14.24 13.21 -8.89
N GLU A 11 -14.93 12.24 -8.29
CA GLU A 11 -14.28 11.09 -7.64
C GLU A 11 -13.59 10.18 -8.66
N ARG A 12 -14.17 10.00 -9.85
CA ARG A 12 -13.53 9.23 -10.92
C ARG A 12 -12.24 9.87 -11.43
N LEU A 13 -12.18 11.20 -11.56
CA LEU A 13 -10.98 11.91 -12.00
C LEU A 13 -9.87 11.88 -10.93
N LYS A 14 -10.25 12.01 -9.65
CA LYS A 14 -9.33 11.92 -8.52
C LYS A 14 -8.67 10.54 -8.43
N ASN A 15 -9.46 9.49 -8.61
CA ASN A 15 -8.93 8.12 -8.61
C ASN A 15 -8.08 7.84 -9.85
N LEU A 16 -8.43 8.39 -11.03
CA LEU A 16 -7.62 8.26 -12.25
C LEU A 16 -6.27 8.96 -12.13
N LEU A 17 -6.21 10.15 -11.52
CA LEU A 17 -4.95 10.85 -11.22
C LEU A 17 -4.11 10.12 -10.17
N ASN A 18 -4.75 9.57 -9.13
CA ASN A 18 -4.06 8.75 -8.13
C ASN A 18 -3.49 7.50 -8.81
N ALA A 19 -4.28 6.86 -9.68
CA ALA A 19 -3.92 5.67 -10.40
C ALA A 19 -2.74 5.87 -11.38
N ASP A 20 -2.77 6.96 -12.15
CA ASP A 20 -1.75 7.31 -13.13
C ASP A 20 -0.48 7.88 -12.48
N ARG A 21 -0.54 8.28 -11.18
CA ARG A 21 0.64 8.74 -10.42
C ARG A 21 1.27 7.72 -9.48
N MET A 22 0.53 6.71 -9.04
CA MET A 22 0.97 5.48 -8.37
C MET A 22 -0.28 4.72 -7.97
N GLN A 23 -0.51 3.57 -8.57
CA GLN A 23 -1.82 2.92 -8.61
C GLN A 23 -2.23 2.16 -7.33
N CYS A 24 -2.05 2.76 -6.16
CA CYS A 24 -2.46 2.20 -4.87
C CYS A 24 -3.24 3.25 -4.08
N THR A 25 -4.51 2.96 -3.73
CA THR A 25 -5.18 3.75 -2.70
C THR A 25 -4.47 3.53 -1.36
N PRO A 26 -4.49 4.50 -0.43
CA PRO A 26 -3.89 4.33 0.90
C PRO A 26 -4.33 3.03 1.59
N ASP A 27 -5.63 2.73 1.54
CA ASP A 27 -6.21 1.48 2.06
C ASP A 27 -5.64 0.22 1.39
N ALA A 28 -5.28 0.28 0.10
CA ALA A 28 -4.66 -0.85 -0.59
C ALA A 28 -3.18 -1.01 -0.17
N CYS A 29 -2.47 0.09 0.07
CA CYS A 29 -1.08 0.10 0.52
C CYS A 29 -0.95 -0.48 1.93
N GLU A 30 -1.86 -0.12 2.84
CA GLU A 30 -1.91 -0.69 4.19
C GLU A 30 -2.22 -2.19 4.19
N ARG A 31 -3.24 -2.61 3.42
CA ARG A 31 -3.57 -4.03 3.25
C ARG A 31 -2.40 -4.82 2.68
N LEU A 32 -1.74 -4.29 1.65
CA LEU A 32 -0.55 -4.90 1.06
C LEU A 32 0.59 -5.06 2.09
N SER A 33 0.82 -4.04 2.92
CA SER A 33 1.85 -4.09 3.95
C SER A 33 1.56 -5.17 4.99
N SER A 34 0.30 -5.30 5.41
CA SER A 34 -0.16 -6.34 6.33
C SER A 34 -0.02 -7.74 5.71
N ASP A 35 -0.40 -7.91 4.45
CA ASP A 35 -0.32 -9.20 3.75
C ASP A 35 1.14 -9.65 3.56
N LEU A 36 2.03 -8.72 3.24
CA LEU A 36 3.47 -8.99 3.13
C LEU A 36 4.06 -9.42 4.48
N TYR A 37 3.73 -8.72 5.57
CA TYR A 37 4.13 -9.14 6.92
C TYR A 37 3.66 -10.56 7.22
N HIS A 38 2.37 -10.84 7.12
CA HIS A 38 1.82 -12.16 7.44
C HIS A 38 2.37 -13.27 6.55
N THR A 39 2.68 -12.98 5.29
CA THR A 39 3.27 -13.95 4.37
C THR A 39 4.68 -14.32 4.79
N VAL A 40 5.53 -13.33 5.10
CA VAL A 40 6.89 -13.59 5.56
C VAL A 40 6.89 -14.27 6.93
N SER A 41 5.99 -13.85 7.84
CA SER A 41 5.85 -14.45 9.17
C SER A 41 5.49 -15.94 9.16
N LYS A 42 4.96 -16.48 8.05
CA LYS A 42 4.73 -17.94 7.91
C LYS A 42 6.03 -18.74 7.83
N TYR A 43 7.11 -18.13 7.38
CA TYR A 43 8.40 -18.78 7.15
C TYR A 43 9.46 -18.35 8.16
N MET A 44 9.24 -17.26 8.89
CA MET A 44 10.21 -16.71 9.83
C MET A 44 9.53 -16.03 11.03
N GLU A 45 10.09 -16.20 12.23
CA GLU A 45 9.59 -15.51 13.42
C GLU A 45 10.06 -14.05 13.40
N ILE A 46 9.16 -13.16 12.99
CA ILE A 46 9.42 -11.72 12.91
C ILE A 46 8.44 -11.01 13.80
N LYS A 47 8.95 -10.15 14.68
CA LYS A 47 8.10 -9.24 15.47
C LYS A 47 7.63 -8.07 14.60
N PRO A 48 6.40 -7.57 14.78
CA PRO A 48 5.88 -6.42 14.02
C PRO A 48 6.82 -5.21 14.07
N GLU A 49 7.45 -4.95 15.22
CA GLU A 49 8.37 -3.82 15.42
C GLU A 49 9.64 -3.92 14.56
N ASN A 50 9.98 -5.12 14.10
CA ASN A 50 11.20 -5.41 13.33
C ASN A 50 10.92 -5.59 11.83
N PHE A 51 9.71 -5.30 11.36
CA PHE A 51 9.32 -5.45 9.96
C PHE A 51 8.88 -4.10 9.39
N ASN A 52 9.69 -3.54 8.49
CA ASN A 52 9.43 -2.23 7.88
C ASN A 52 9.27 -2.36 6.37
N ILE A 53 8.20 -1.77 5.83
CA ILE A 53 7.91 -1.73 4.40
C ILE A 53 7.82 -0.28 3.95
N GLN A 54 8.51 0.04 2.86
CA GLN A 54 8.39 1.31 2.16
C GLN A 54 8.02 1.06 0.69
N ILE A 55 6.85 1.55 0.29
CA ILE A 55 6.34 1.43 -1.08
C ILE A 55 6.53 2.75 -1.81
N THR A 56 7.19 2.70 -2.97
CA THR A 56 7.40 3.85 -3.88
C THR A 56 6.80 3.53 -5.25
N ARG A 57 6.96 4.45 -6.22
CA ARG A 57 6.33 4.29 -7.55
C ARG A 57 6.91 3.13 -8.35
N THR A 58 8.17 2.87 -8.11
CA THR A 58 8.97 1.94 -8.89
C THR A 58 9.41 0.75 -8.06
N ASP A 59 9.47 0.88 -6.74
CA ASP A 59 10.13 -0.09 -5.87
C ASP A 59 9.39 -0.30 -4.55
N ILE A 60 9.48 -1.53 -4.04
CA ILE A 60 9.04 -1.93 -2.70
C ILE A 60 10.28 -2.34 -1.91
N HIS A 61 10.60 -1.62 -0.85
CA HIS A 61 11.71 -1.92 0.04
C HIS A 61 11.17 -2.57 1.32
N ILE A 62 11.63 -3.78 1.60
CA ILE A 62 11.26 -4.52 2.82
C ILE A 62 12.55 -4.68 3.64
N LYS A 63 12.52 -4.21 4.89
CA LYS A 63 13.62 -4.37 5.84
C LYS A 63 13.13 -5.19 7.03
N TYR A 64 13.81 -6.29 7.30
CA TYR A 64 13.54 -7.10 8.49
C TYR A 64 14.83 -7.69 9.04
N THR A 65 14.92 -7.76 10.37
CA THR A 65 16.02 -8.37 11.16
C THR A 65 17.45 -8.03 10.68
N GLY A 66 18.06 -7.01 11.28
CA GLY A 66 19.54 -6.92 11.34
C GLY A 66 20.29 -6.58 10.04
N GLU A 67 19.60 -6.26 8.95
CA GLU A 67 20.23 -5.75 7.72
C GLU A 67 20.71 -4.30 7.94
N ASN A 68 21.87 -4.18 8.59
CA ASN A 68 22.62 -2.94 8.65
C ASN A 68 23.39 -2.78 7.33
N HIS A 69 22.87 -1.96 6.42
CA HIS A 69 23.68 -1.21 5.46
C HIS A 69 23.32 0.27 5.54
#